data_AF-A0A5B2TG26-F1
#
_entry.id   AF-A0A5B2TG26-F1
#
_cell.length_a   1.000
_cell.length_b   1.000
_cell.length_c   1.000
_cell.angle_alpha   90.00
_cell.angle_beta   90.00
_cell.angle_gamma   90.00
#
_symmetry.space_group_name_H-M   'P 1'
#
loop_
_entity.id
_entity.type
_entity.pdbx_description
1 polymer ?
#
loop_
_entity_poly.entity_id
_entity_poly.type
_entity_poly.pdbx_seq_one_letter_code
_entity_poly.pdbx_strand_id
1 'polypeptide(L)'
;MNISVSPADLMPGDPAHTDPNTIWLHPAFCRLGLPLLPAQGSWQRGADGVEIALEAAEDQPVPSGWCLRLLLMHLCDSAVRGGDAAVELGADLEALATRLGVPATAPVLEEVRTQLERLLQARLTVAEDGQAPIGVLDARGRGRQAAWRPRLRLNARFLASLLRQAIPLDRRVVATLAAEPLALDAHGWIRSLRQSQAAGTTTTTSWDGLWQRFGAPGQDMPAFRAAFEDALRMVFALDFSISLAADEEGVTVGEAAPSATAEAAPAAEAPAAPAAPPAPSPSLSPAPTPAAAPAAAPPPPPPAAPAGRATPPAADGAASQPRRLGDNVSLRQSLTGLPVVVWLRRGTGAEPPVIGVTPGPRMEQDRLTVLLLEPMLMQVSGGLNQREFDLVSSWVAINRDLIDQFWEGALDSFEAVASRVRKAPATNWRLA
;
A
#
# COMPACT_ATOMS: atom_id res chain seq x y z
N MET A 1 -23.49 -22.68 15.82
CA MET A 1 -22.13 -23.17 15.53
C MET A 1 -21.34 -22.00 14.97
N ASN A 2 -20.53 -21.34 15.81
CA ASN A 2 -19.69 -20.23 15.40
C ASN A 2 -18.35 -20.79 14.92
N ILE A 3 -18.07 -20.67 13.63
CA ILE A 3 -16.74 -20.95 13.09
C ILE A 3 -15.89 -19.71 13.36
N SER A 4 -15.02 -19.81 14.36
CA SER A 4 -13.99 -18.83 14.64
C SER A 4 -12.85 -19.09 13.64
N VAL A 5 -12.67 -18.19 12.67
CA VAL A 5 -11.50 -18.22 11.78
C VAL A 5 -10.48 -17.24 12.37
N SER A 6 -9.28 -17.72 12.67
CA SER A 6 -8.18 -16.88 13.17
C SER A 6 -7.55 -16.09 12.01
N PRO A 7 -7.01 -14.88 12.24
CA PRO A 7 -6.31 -14.11 11.20
C PRO A 7 -5.10 -14.83 10.58
N ALA A 8 -4.56 -15.84 11.27
CA ALA A 8 -3.49 -16.71 10.77
C ALA A 8 -3.98 -17.72 9.70
N ASP A 9 -5.28 -18.01 9.62
CA ASP A 9 -5.85 -18.94 8.64
C ASP A 9 -6.03 -18.30 7.25
N LEU A 10 -5.78 -16.98 7.13
CA LEU A 10 -5.88 -16.24 5.87
C LEU A 10 -4.57 -16.19 5.07
N MET A 11 -3.45 -16.73 5.57
CA MET A 11 -2.15 -16.58 4.90
C MET A 11 -1.34 -17.88 4.82
N PRO A 12 -1.53 -18.70 3.79
CA PRO A 12 -0.41 -19.02 2.92
C PRO A 12 -0.23 -17.82 1.98
N GLY A 13 1.00 -17.31 1.81
CA GLY A 13 1.29 -16.34 0.76
C GLY A 13 0.81 -16.92 -0.57
N ASP A 14 -0.30 -16.39 -1.08
CA ASP A 14 -0.90 -16.90 -2.30
C ASP A 14 0.12 -16.68 -3.43
N PRO A 15 0.61 -17.75 -4.10
CA PRO A 15 1.59 -17.62 -5.17
C PRO A 15 1.14 -16.65 -6.27
N ALA A 16 -0.16 -16.36 -6.38
CA ALA A 16 -0.70 -15.34 -7.27
C ALA A 16 -0.08 -13.94 -6.99
N HIS A 17 0.03 -13.50 -5.74
CA HIS A 17 0.49 -12.14 -5.41
C HIS A 17 1.99 -11.91 -5.63
N THR A 18 2.75 -12.99 -5.87
CA THR A 18 4.17 -12.93 -6.19
C THR A 18 4.49 -12.85 -7.68
N ASP A 19 3.52 -13.02 -8.60
CA ASP A 19 3.79 -12.92 -10.04
C ASP A 19 4.28 -11.51 -10.40
N PRO A 20 5.53 -11.35 -10.90
CA PRO A 20 6.06 -10.04 -11.28
C PRO A 20 5.35 -9.45 -12.51
N ASN A 21 4.62 -10.24 -13.30
CA ASN A 21 3.87 -9.76 -14.47
C ASN A 21 2.48 -9.23 -14.14
N THR A 22 2.05 -9.32 -12.88
CA THR A 22 0.74 -8.83 -12.44
C THR A 22 0.88 -7.47 -11.75
N ILE A 23 -0.10 -6.59 -11.91
CA ILE A 23 -0.28 -5.38 -11.10
C ILE A 23 -1.61 -5.54 -10.37
N TRP A 24 -1.62 -5.37 -9.05
CA TRP A 24 -2.85 -5.46 -8.26
C TRP A 24 -3.52 -4.09 -8.10
N LEU A 25 -4.82 -4.01 -8.42
CA LEU A 25 -5.61 -2.78 -8.29
C LEU A 25 -6.92 -3.04 -7.53
N HIS A 26 -7.41 -2.03 -6.79
CA HIS A 26 -8.70 -2.13 -6.10
C HIS A 26 -9.87 -2.14 -7.10
N PRO A 27 -10.91 -3.00 -6.94
CA PRO A 27 -12.05 -3.08 -7.86
C PRO A 27 -12.75 -1.76 -8.15
N ALA A 28 -12.87 -0.89 -7.14
CA ALA A 28 -13.46 0.44 -7.34
C ALA A 28 -12.80 1.23 -8.48
N PHE A 29 -11.47 1.17 -8.60
CA PHE A 29 -10.71 1.85 -9.66
C PHE A 29 -10.76 1.13 -11.01
N CYS A 30 -11.24 -0.12 -11.04
CA CYS A 30 -11.51 -0.87 -12.26
C CYS A 30 -12.95 -0.64 -12.77
N ARG A 31 -13.89 -0.39 -11.86
CA ARG A 31 -15.32 -0.29 -12.18
C ARG A 31 -15.76 1.12 -12.59
N LEU A 32 -15.03 2.16 -12.15
CA LEU A 32 -15.32 3.55 -12.49
C LEU A 32 -14.07 4.24 -13.04
N GLY A 33 -14.25 5.01 -14.11
CA GLY A 33 -13.20 5.84 -14.67
C GLY A 33 -12.84 6.99 -13.74
N LEU A 34 -11.54 7.24 -13.61
CA LEU A 34 -10.97 8.33 -12.83
C LEU A 34 -10.97 9.64 -13.65
N PRO A 35 -10.80 10.83 -13.03
CA PRO A 35 -10.79 12.10 -13.77
C PRO A 35 -9.75 12.07 -14.90
N LEU A 36 -10.20 12.32 -16.13
CA LEU A 36 -9.33 12.43 -17.30
C LEU A 36 -8.63 13.80 -17.34
N LEU A 37 -9.34 14.83 -16.90
CA LEU A 37 -8.89 16.22 -16.84
C LEU A 37 -8.93 16.71 -15.39
N PRO A 38 -8.08 17.67 -15.00
CA PRO A 38 -8.10 18.23 -13.67
C PRO A 38 -9.40 18.99 -13.41
N ALA A 39 -10.06 18.68 -12.29
CA ALA A 39 -11.20 19.43 -11.75
C ALA A 39 -10.74 20.23 -10.52
N GLN A 40 -11.37 21.38 -10.25
CA GLN A 40 -11.03 22.22 -9.09
C GLN A 40 -11.82 21.80 -7.86
N GLY A 41 -11.16 21.72 -6.71
CA GLY A 41 -11.79 21.51 -5.41
C GLY A 41 -12.32 20.10 -5.17
N SER A 42 -13.16 19.58 -6.05
CA SER A 42 -13.72 18.24 -5.89
C SER A 42 -14.02 17.56 -7.22
N TRP A 43 -13.99 16.24 -7.20
CA TRP A 43 -14.45 15.37 -8.27
C TRP A 43 -15.08 14.13 -7.67
N GLN A 44 -16.17 13.65 -8.24
CA GLN A 44 -16.81 12.41 -7.81
C GLN A 44 -17.43 11.68 -9.00
N ARG A 45 -17.52 10.35 -8.87
CA ARG A 45 -18.25 9.49 -9.79
C ARG A 45 -18.83 8.32 -9.03
N GLY A 46 -20.06 7.94 -9.37
CA GLY A 46 -20.67 6.72 -8.87
C GLY A 46 -21.50 6.00 -9.93
N ALA A 47 -21.46 4.67 -9.90
CA ALA A 47 -22.30 3.78 -10.70
C ALA A 47 -22.35 2.40 -10.04
N ASP A 48 -23.49 1.71 -10.14
CA ASP A 48 -23.68 0.32 -9.67
C ASP A 48 -23.25 0.08 -8.21
N GLY A 49 -23.63 1.00 -7.32
CA GLY A 49 -23.32 0.91 -5.89
C GLY A 49 -21.87 1.25 -5.52
N VAL A 50 -21.01 1.60 -6.47
CA VAL A 50 -19.64 2.08 -6.19
C VAL A 50 -19.58 3.58 -6.36
N GLU A 51 -18.82 4.24 -5.51
CA GLU A 51 -18.52 5.67 -5.60
C GLU A 51 -17.04 5.92 -5.35
N ILE A 52 -16.45 6.82 -6.13
CA ILE A 52 -15.12 7.38 -5.89
C ILE A 52 -15.25 8.89 -5.78
N ALA A 53 -14.65 9.46 -4.73
CA ALA A 53 -14.57 10.91 -4.57
C ALA A 53 -13.13 11.36 -4.26
N LEU A 54 -12.77 12.48 -4.86
CA LEU A 54 -11.52 13.22 -4.68
C LEU A 54 -11.87 14.62 -4.17
N GLU A 55 -11.34 14.99 -3.00
CA GLU A 55 -11.54 16.31 -2.39
C GLU A 55 -10.19 17.00 -2.17
N ALA A 56 -9.99 18.18 -2.75
CA ALA A 56 -8.88 19.09 -2.50
C ALA A 56 -9.41 20.42 -1.93
N ALA A 57 -8.53 21.40 -1.70
CA ALA A 57 -8.99 22.77 -1.41
C ALA A 57 -9.67 23.37 -2.65
N GLU A 58 -10.62 24.29 -2.46
CA GLU A 58 -11.49 24.84 -3.52
C GLU A 58 -10.72 25.38 -4.74
N ASP A 59 -9.55 25.97 -4.53
CA ASP A 59 -8.67 26.55 -5.54
C ASP A 59 -7.60 25.59 -6.08
N GLN A 60 -7.62 24.33 -5.65
CA GLN A 60 -6.61 23.33 -6.00
C GLN A 60 -7.18 22.26 -6.92
N PRO A 61 -6.43 21.89 -7.97
CA PRO A 61 -6.85 20.81 -8.85
C PRO A 61 -6.69 19.45 -8.17
N VAL A 62 -7.69 18.58 -8.32
CA VAL A 62 -7.58 17.17 -7.98
C VAL A 62 -6.62 16.46 -8.95
N PRO A 63 -5.96 15.35 -8.54
CA PRO A 63 -5.13 14.59 -9.47
C PRO A 63 -5.97 13.98 -10.60
N SER A 64 -5.37 13.74 -11.76
CA SER A 64 -6.08 13.30 -12.97
C SER A 64 -5.17 12.61 -13.98
N GLY A 65 -5.78 12.14 -15.07
CA GLY A 65 -5.09 11.65 -16.26
C GLY A 65 -4.42 10.29 -16.07
N TRP A 66 -3.43 10.02 -16.92
CA TRP A 66 -2.70 8.76 -16.92
C TRP A 66 -1.90 8.56 -15.64
N CYS A 67 -1.27 9.62 -15.13
CA CYS A 67 -0.37 9.50 -13.99
C CYS A 67 -1.11 9.15 -12.70
N LEU A 68 -2.34 9.67 -12.49
CA LEU A 68 -3.17 9.25 -11.35
C LEU A 68 -3.41 7.73 -11.36
N ARG A 69 -3.74 7.16 -12.53
CA ARG A 69 -3.99 5.72 -12.67
C ARG A 69 -2.75 4.91 -12.32
N LEU A 70 -1.59 5.28 -12.87
CA LEU A 70 -0.34 4.58 -12.57
C LEU A 70 0.08 4.73 -11.11
N LEU A 71 -0.12 5.91 -10.50
CA LEU A 71 0.12 6.11 -9.06
C LEU A 71 -0.74 5.17 -8.23
N LEU A 72 -2.05 5.09 -8.49
CA LEU A 72 -2.94 4.20 -7.75
C LEU A 72 -2.62 2.72 -7.97
N MET A 73 -2.23 2.33 -9.18
CA MET A 73 -1.73 0.99 -9.49
C MET A 73 -0.47 0.67 -8.68
N HIS A 74 0.52 1.57 -8.64
CA HIS A 74 1.74 1.38 -7.85
C HIS A 74 1.44 1.29 -6.34
N LEU A 75 0.56 2.15 -5.84
CA LEU A 75 0.15 2.15 -4.45
C LEU A 75 -0.56 0.84 -4.06
N CYS A 76 -1.51 0.39 -4.87
CA CYS A 76 -2.22 -0.86 -4.61
C CYS A 76 -1.31 -2.08 -4.77
N ASP A 77 -0.50 -2.16 -5.83
CA ASP A 77 0.41 -3.27 -6.10
C ASP A 77 1.44 -3.42 -4.97
N SER A 78 2.06 -2.32 -4.55
CA SER A 78 3.03 -2.34 -3.45
C SER A 78 2.40 -2.77 -2.13
N ALA A 79 1.18 -2.30 -1.83
CA ALA A 79 0.46 -2.65 -0.62
C ALA A 79 0.05 -4.13 -0.58
N VAL A 80 -0.39 -4.68 -1.72
CA VAL A 80 -0.72 -6.12 -1.84
C VAL A 80 0.53 -6.96 -1.69
N ARG A 81 1.62 -6.61 -2.37
CA ARG A 81 2.88 -7.38 -2.31
C ARG A 81 3.55 -7.32 -0.95
N GLY A 82 3.48 -6.17 -0.27
CA GLY A 82 4.03 -6.00 1.08
C GLY A 82 3.13 -6.53 2.19
N GLY A 83 1.82 -6.67 1.93
CA GLY A 83 0.82 -6.90 2.99
C GLY A 83 0.75 -5.74 4.00
N ASP A 84 1.20 -4.54 3.61
CA ASP A 84 1.36 -3.38 4.48
C ASP A 84 0.73 -2.13 3.85
N ALA A 85 0.22 -1.25 4.70
CA ALA A 85 -0.32 0.04 4.31
C ALA A 85 0.79 1.06 3.98
N ALA A 86 2.02 0.86 4.49
CA ALA A 86 3.16 1.68 4.15
C ALA A 86 3.73 1.27 2.77
N VAL A 87 3.64 2.17 1.80
CA VAL A 87 4.10 1.96 0.43
C VAL A 87 5.31 2.82 0.12
N GLU A 88 6.34 2.19 -0.41
CA GLU A 88 7.55 2.86 -0.91
C GLU A 88 7.30 3.53 -2.27
N LEU A 89 7.64 4.80 -2.39
CA LEU A 89 7.67 5.58 -3.64
C LEU A 89 9.05 5.52 -4.32
N GLY A 90 10.12 5.24 -3.56
CA GLY A 90 11.50 5.25 -4.04
C GLY A 90 12.35 6.37 -3.45
N ALA A 91 13.62 6.45 -3.86
CA ALA A 91 14.58 7.43 -3.33
C ALA A 91 14.37 8.86 -3.87
N ASP A 92 13.78 8.97 -5.06
CA ASP A 92 13.50 10.22 -5.77
C ASP A 92 12.41 10.01 -6.85
N LEU A 93 12.10 11.08 -7.60
CA LEU A 93 11.10 11.05 -8.67
C LEU A 93 11.47 10.10 -9.82
N GLU A 94 12.76 9.92 -10.11
CA GLU A 94 13.22 9.03 -11.18
C GLU A 94 13.01 7.57 -10.80
N ALA A 95 13.28 7.22 -9.54
CA ALA A 95 12.95 5.92 -8.97
C ALA A 95 11.44 5.67 -8.99
N LEU A 96 10.61 6.68 -8.69
CA LEU A 96 9.16 6.55 -8.79
C LEU A 96 8.72 6.36 -10.25
N ALA A 97 9.18 7.18 -11.18
CA ALA A 97 8.86 7.03 -12.61
C ALA A 97 9.22 5.64 -13.15
N THR A 98 10.38 5.12 -12.74
CA THR A 98 10.80 3.75 -13.08
C THR A 98 9.82 2.70 -12.54
N ARG A 99 9.34 2.85 -11.29
CA ARG A 99 8.34 1.94 -10.70
C ARG A 99 6.97 2.05 -11.37
N LEU A 100 6.60 3.25 -11.81
CA LEU A 100 5.38 3.48 -12.61
C LEU A 100 5.49 2.91 -14.04
N GLY A 101 6.70 2.53 -14.48
CA GLY A 101 6.94 2.01 -15.83
C GLY A 101 6.93 3.10 -16.91
N VAL A 102 7.24 4.35 -16.54
CA VAL A 102 7.28 5.49 -17.48
C VAL A 102 8.70 6.03 -17.65
N PRO A 103 9.05 6.60 -18.82
CA PRO A 103 10.40 7.07 -19.06
C PRO A 103 10.73 8.31 -18.23
N ALA A 104 11.95 8.37 -17.68
CA ALA A 104 12.45 9.48 -16.86
C ALA A 104 12.85 10.72 -17.69
N THR A 105 11.98 11.15 -18.61
CA THR A 105 12.15 12.40 -19.35
C THR A 105 11.65 13.58 -18.53
N ALA A 106 12.24 14.77 -18.70
CA ALA A 106 11.84 15.98 -17.99
C ALA A 106 10.31 16.26 -17.96
N PRO A 107 9.57 16.22 -19.10
CA PRO A 107 8.12 16.46 -19.07
C PRO A 107 7.34 15.38 -18.31
N VAL A 108 7.75 14.11 -18.40
CA VAL A 108 7.10 13.00 -17.69
C VAL A 108 7.36 13.11 -16.18
N LEU A 109 8.59 13.42 -15.78
CA LEU A 109 8.94 13.62 -14.37
C LEU A 109 8.19 14.80 -13.75
N GLU A 110 7.98 15.87 -14.52
CA GLU A 110 7.21 17.03 -14.06
C GLU A 110 5.71 16.71 -13.90
N GLU A 111 5.14 15.91 -14.81
CA GLU A 111 3.77 15.42 -14.66
C GLU A 111 3.65 14.49 -13.45
N VAL A 112 4.60 13.57 -13.24
CA VAL A 112 4.64 12.68 -12.05
C VAL A 112 4.73 13.49 -10.77
N ARG A 113 5.61 14.50 -10.72
CA ARG A 113 5.70 15.43 -9.58
C ARG A 113 4.36 16.13 -9.33
N THR A 114 3.81 16.76 -10.37
CA THR A 114 2.57 17.53 -10.28
C THR A 114 1.41 16.69 -9.76
N GLN A 115 1.23 15.49 -10.31
CA GLN A 115 0.11 14.62 -9.95
C GLN A 115 0.30 13.96 -8.58
N LEU A 116 1.54 13.63 -8.21
CA LEU A 116 1.85 13.18 -6.84
C LEU A 116 1.55 14.29 -5.82
N GLU A 117 1.95 15.53 -6.09
CA GLU A 117 1.69 16.68 -5.21
C GLU A 117 0.18 16.95 -5.07
N ARG A 118 -0.61 16.82 -6.14
CA ARG A 118 -2.07 16.91 -6.10
C ARG A 118 -2.69 15.77 -5.28
N LEU A 119 -2.23 14.54 -5.49
CA LEU A 119 -2.69 13.38 -4.71
C LEU A 119 -2.38 13.55 -3.22
N LEU A 120 -1.21 14.12 -2.88
CA LEU A 120 -0.82 14.42 -1.51
C LEU A 120 -1.58 15.61 -0.88
N GLN A 121 -2.28 16.41 -1.69
CA GLN A 121 -3.13 17.51 -1.23
C GLN A 121 -4.63 17.15 -1.29
N ALA A 122 -4.97 15.97 -1.81
CA ALA A 122 -6.33 15.49 -1.92
C ALA A 122 -6.65 14.44 -0.84
N ARG A 123 -7.94 14.30 -0.57
CA ARG A 123 -8.52 13.13 0.07
C ARG A 123 -9.17 12.27 -1.01
N LEU A 124 -8.76 11.02 -1.09
CA LEU A 124 -9.38 10.03 -1.98
C LEU A 124 -10.21 9.07 -1.13
N THR A 125 -11.48 8.88 -1.48
CA THR A 125 -12.39 7.93 -0.83
C THR A 125 -13.02 6.99 -1.83
N VAL A 126 -13.28 5.76 -1.40
CA VAL A 126 -14.08 4.76 -2.12
C VAL A 126 -15.27 4.35 -1.25
N ALA A 127 -16.44 4.17 -1.84
CA ALA A 127 -17.60 3.60 -1.18
C ALA A 127 -18.19 2.47 -2.04
N GLU A 128 -18.75 1.46 -1.39
CA GLU A 128 -19.37 0.29 -2.02
C GLU A 128 -20.69 -0.01 -1.30
N ASP A 129 -21.76 -0.30 -2.06
CA ASP A 129 -23.06 -0.79 -1.60
C ASP A 129 -23.65 -0.07 -0.38
N GLY A 130 -23.65 1.27 -0.43
CA GLY A 130 -24.20 2.12 0.64
C GLY A 130 -23.41 2.06 1.96
N GLN A 131 -22.25 1.40 1.98
CA GLN A 131 -21.33 1.44 3.11
C GLN A 131 -20.74 2.84 3.26
N ALA A 132 -20.35 3.17 4.49
CA ALA A 132 -19.67 4.42 4.77
C ALA A 132 -18.37 4.54 3.92
N PRO A 133 -18.11 5.69 3.30
CA PRO A 133 -16.90 5.89 2.50
C PRO A 133 -15.63 5.57 3.28
N ILE A 134 -14.77 4.77 2.65
CA ILE A 134 -13.46 4.40 3.16
C ILE A 134 -12.45 5.35 2.54
N GLY A 135 -11.69 6.08 3.36
CA GLY A 135 -10.54 6.84 2.87
C GLY A 135 -9.49 5.89 2.32
N VAL A 136 -8.98 6.15 1.12
CA VAL A 136 -7.84 5.44 0.52
C VAL A 136 -6.54 6.06 1.07
N LEU A 137 -6.48 7.39 0.97
CA LEU A 137 -5.40 8.25 1.43
C LEU A 137 -6.03 9.58 1.87
N ASP A 138 -5.64 10.09 3.04
CA ASP A 138 -5.82 11.50 3.39
C ASP A 138 -4.46 12.09 3.74
N ALA A 139 -3.92 12.88 2.82
CA ALA A 139 -2.63 13.52 2.97
C ALA A 139 -2.76 15.05 3.23
N ARG A 140 -3.99 15.55 3.40
CA ARG A 140 -4.26 16.96 3.70
C ARG A 140 -3.59 17.36 5.02
N GLY A 141 -3.03 18.57 5.07
CA GLY A 141 -2.33 19.09 6.25
C GLY A 141 -0.82 18.78 6.31
N ARG A 142 -0.28 18.09 5.30
CA ARG A 142 1.18 17.96 5.11
C ARG A 142 1.68 19.24 4.42
N GLY A 143 2.46 20.05 5.13
CA GLY A 143 2.86 21.39 4.69
C GLY A 143 3.46 21.47 3.27
N ARG A 144 3.25 22.61 2.60
CA ARG A 144 3.60 22.96 1.21
C ARG A 144 5.10 22.88 0.83
N GLN A 145 5.99 22.43 1.72
CA GLN A 145 7.45 22.38 1.53
C GLN A 145 8.04 21.04 2.02
N ALA A 146 7.46 19.91 1.64
CA ALA A 146 8.05 18.63 2.01
C ALA A 146 9.18 18.26 1.04
N ALA A 147 10.39 18.10 1.57
CA ALA A 147 11.43 17.28 0.94
C ALA A 147 10.82 15.94 0.46
N TRP A 148 11.40 15.35 -0.59
CA TRP A 148 10.96 14.07 -1.16
C TRP A 148 10.66 13.06 -0.04
N ARG A 149 9.46 12.50 -0.06
CA ARG A 149 9.03 11.50 0.92
C ARG A 149 9.09 10.13 0.25
N PRO A 150 9.94 9.21 0.73
CA PRO A 150 10.08 7.91 0.11
C PRO A 150 8.90 6.98 0.42
N ARG A 151 8.00 7.34 1.34
CA ARG A 151 6.87 6.50 1.76
C ARG A 151 5.54 7.24 1.82
N LEU A 152 4.48 6.53 1.49
CA LEU A 152 3.08 6.94 1.59
C LEU A 152 2.28 5.86 2.33
N ARG A 153 1.37 6.26 3.22
CA ARG A 153 0.58 5.30 4.01
C ARG A 153 -0.88 5.29 3.57
N LEU A 154 -1.37 4.13 3.15
CA LEU A 154 -2.79 3.89 2.86
C LEU A 154 -3.59 3.73 4.15
N ASN A 155 -4.91 3.91 4.07
CA ASN A 155 -5.79 3.60 5.19
C ASN A 155 -5.87 2.09 5.44
N ALA A 156 -5.85 1.67 6.72
CA ALA A 156 -5.90 0.25 7.08
C ALA A 156 -7.20 -0.47 6.63
N ARG A 157 -8.35 0.23 6.66
CA ARG A 157 -9.62 -0.34 6.16
C ARG A 157 -9.60 -0.48 4.64
N PHE A 158 -8.96 0.45 3.94
CA PHE A 158 -8.76 0.34 2.51
C PHE A 158 -7.83 -0.82 2.16
N LEU A 159 -6.69 -0.97 2.86
CA LEU A 159 -5.80 -2.13 2.69
C LEU A 159 -6.55 -3.45 2.90
N ALA A 160 -7.32 -3.56 3.98
CA ALA A 160 -8.12 -4.76 4.24
C ALA A 160 -9.15 -5.03 3.15
N SER A 161 -9.72 -3.99 2.53
CA SER A 161 -10.58 -4.13 1.35
C SER A 161 -9.78 -4.63 0.15
N LEU A 162 -8.67 -3.96 -0.17
CA LEU A 162 -7.80 -4.28 -1.29
C LEU A 162 -7.32 -5.74 -1.25
N LEU A 163 -6.79 -6.20 -0.11
CA LEU A 163 -6.29 -7.57 0.03
C LEU A 163 -7.36 -8.65 -0.18
N ARG A 164 -8.64 -8.34 0.03
CA ARG A 164 -9.73 -9.31 -0.16
C ARG A 164 -10.18 -9.46 -1.61
N GLN A 165 -10.04 -8.40 -2.42
CA GLN A 165 -10.73 -8.32 -3.71
C GLN A 165 -9.88 -7.70 -4.81
N ALA A 166 -8.56 -7.63 -4.66
CA ALA A 166 -7.69 -7.04 -5.68
C ALA A 166 -7.90 -7.70 -7.06
N ILE A 167 -7.90 -6.85 -8.10
CA ILE A 167 -8.01 -7.24 -9.49
C ILE A 167 -6.60 -7.35 -10.09
N PRO A 168 -6.24 -8.49 -10.71
CA PRO A 168 -4.97 -8.65 -11.40
C PRO A 168 -5.01 -8.01 -12.79
N LEU A 169 -4.08 -7.09 -13.05
CA LEU A 169 -3.84 -6.46 -14.36
C LEU A 169 -2.52 -6.98 -14.95
N ASP A 170 -2.44 -7.11 -16.28
CA ASP A 170 -1.19 -7.51 -16.93
C ASP A 170 -0.24 -6.30 -17.03
N ARG A 171 0.95 -6.40 -16.41
CA ARG A 171 1.96 -5.35 -16.40
C ARG A 171 2.40 -4.92 -17.79
N ARG A 172 2.41 -5.82 -18.78
CA ARG A 172 2.77 -5.52 -20.19
C ARG A 172 1.69 -4.66 -20.85
N VAL A 173 0.43 -4.98 -20.60
CA VAL A 173 -0.73 -4.22 -21.11
C VAL A 173 -0.72 -2.82 -20.49
N VAL A 174 -0.56 -2.72 -19.15
CA VAL A 174 -0.47 -1.44 -18.45
C VAL A 174 0.70 -0.58 -18.96
N ALA A 175 1.88 -1.16 -19.15
CA ALA A 175 3.05 -0.44 -19.65
C ALA A 175 2.83 0.09 -21.07
N THR A 176 2.18 -0.68 -21.94
CA THR A 176 1.90 -0.27 -23.33
C THR A 176 0.82 0.82 -23.40
N LEU A 177 -0.18 0.75 -22.53
CA LEU A 177 -1.30 1.70 -22.46
C LEU A 177 -1.03 2.86 -21.48
N ALA A 178 0.20 3.02 -20.99
CA ALA A 178 0.53 3.94 -19.90
C ALA A 178 0.14 5.40 -20.17
N ALA A 179 0.07 5.82 -21.44
CA ALA A 179 -0.32 7.17 -21.85
C ALA A 179 -1.81 7.30 -22.24
N GLU A 180 -2.60 6.24 -22.08
CA GLU A 180 -3.95 6.10 -22.63
C GLU A 180 -4.96 5.82 -21.49
N PRO A 181 -5.43 6.88 -20.79
CA PRO A 181 -6.17 6.71 -19.54
C PRO A 181 -7.48 5.93 -19.72
N LEU A 182 -8.20 6.15 -20.81
CA LEU A 182 -9.46 5.45 -21.09
C LEU A 182 -9.21 3.97 -21.43
N ALA A 183 -8.08 3.64 -22.08
CA ALA A 183 -7.70 2.26 -22.35
C ALA A 183 -7.26 1.52 -21.08
N LEU A 184 -6.58 2.20 -20.14
CA LEU A 184 -6.30 1.64 -18.81
C LEU A 184 -7.59 1.36 -18.03
N ASP A 185 -8.56 2.28 -18.07
CA ASP A 185 -9.87 2.09 -17.44
C ASP A 185 -10.62 0.91 -18.07
N ALA A 186 -10.62 0.80 -19.39
CA ALA A 186 -11.24 -0.31 -20.12
C ALA A 186 -10.58 -1.65 -19.76
N HIS A 187 -9.25 -1.71 -19.66
CA HIS A 187 -8.53 -2.91 -19.22
C HIS A 187 -8.92 -3.32 -17.80
N GLY A 188 -8.92 -2.36 -16.86
CA GLY A 188 -9.34 -2.61 -15.48
C GLY A 188 -10.78 -3.12 -15.41
N TRP A 189 -11.70 -2.48 -16.14
CA TRP A 189 -13.10 -2.88 -16.23
C TRP A 189 -13.27 -4.31 -16.74
N ILE A 190 -12.63 -4.65 -17.86
CA ILE A 190 -12.67 -5.99 -18.43
C ILE A 190 -12.16 -7.01 -17.41
N ARG A 191 -11.02 -6.76 -16.76
CA ARG A 191 -10.47 -7.67 -15.74
C ARG A 191 -11.37 -7.82 -14.54
N SER A 192 -11.96 -6.73 -14.04
CA SER A 192 -12.89 -6.77 -12.91
C SER A 192 -14.18 -7.52 -13.25
N LEU A 193 -14.71 -7.33 -14.46
CA LEU A 193 -15.89 -8.04 -14.93
C LEU A 193 -15.59 -9.54 -15.13
N ARG A 194 -14.43 -9.88 -15.68
CA ARG A 194 -14.00 -11.27 -15.86
C ARG A 194 -13.80 -12.00 -14.53
N GLN A 195 -13.28 -11.33 -13.51
CA GLN A 195 -13.09 -11.92 -12.18
C GLN A 195 -14.41 -12.21 -11.46
N SER A 196 -15.49 -11.47 -11.76
CA SER A 196 -16.81 -11.73 -11.17
C SER A 196 -17.66 -12.71 -11.97
N GLN A 197 -17.27 -13.02 -13.22
CA GLN A 197 -17.98 -13.96 -14.09
C GLN A 197 -17.61 -15.43 -13.81
N ALA A 198 -18.55 -16.34 -14.05
CA ALA A 198 -18.25 -17.75 -14.13
C ALA A 198 -17.53 -18.08 -15.45
N ALA A 199 -16.64 -19.09 -15.44
CA ALA A 199 -15.92 -19.53 -16.62
C ALA A 199 -16.88 -19.89 -17.78
N GLY A 200 -16.53 -19.48 -19.00
CA GLY A 200 -17.35 -19.71 -20.19
C GLY A 200 -18.62 -18.85 -20.30
N THR A 201 -18.86 -17.91 -19.37
CA THR A 201 -19.97 -16.96 -19.48
C THR A 201 -19.55 -15.65 -20.14
N THR A 202 -20.52 -14.96 -20.75
CA THR A 202 -20.39 -13.61 -21.29
C THR A 202 -21.30 -12.66 -20.54
N THR A 203 -20.91 -11.39 -20.42
CA THR A 203 -21.78 -10.34 -19.87
C THR A 203 -21.76 -9.13 -20.79
N THR A 204 -22.95 -8.62 -21.08
CA THR A 204 -23.14 -7.38 -21.84
C THR A 204 -23.36 -6.24 -20.86
N THR A 205 -22.55 -5.18 -20.96
CA THR A 205 -22.82 -3.90 -20.29
C THR A 205 -23.32 -2.91 -21.33
N SER A 206 -24.45 -2.27 -21.05
CA SER A 206 -25.04 -1.31 -21.99
C SER A 206 -24.15 -0.08 -22.19
N TRP A 207 -24.29 0.59 -23.33
CA TRP A 207 -23.58 1.85 -23.59
C TRP A 207 -23.89 2.94 -22.56
N ASP A 208 -25.13 3.02 -22.09
CA ASP A 208 -25.53 3.94 -21.02
C ASP A 208 -24.76 3.65 -19.72
N GLY A 209 -24.70 2.37 -19.31
CA GLY A 209 -23.94 1.97 -18.12
C GLY A 209 -22.44 2.26 -18.25
N LEU A 210 -21.85 2.02 -19.42
CA LEU A 210 -20.45 2.36 -19.69
C LEU A 210 -20.21 3.87 -19.68
N TRP A 211 -21.12 4.66 -20.24
CA TRP A 211 -21.02 6.12 -20.24
C TRP A 211 -21.12 6.69 -18.83
N GLN A 212 -22.01 6.19 -17.98
CA GLN A 212 -22.07 6.57 -16.56
C GLN A 212 -20.76 6.24 -15.81
N ARG A 213 -20.14 5.10 -16.13
CA ARG A 213 -18.88 4.65 -15.50
C ARG A 213 -17.64 5.38 -16.01
N PHE A 214 -17.55 5.69 -17.31
CA PHE A 214 -16.30 6.11 -17.96
C PHE A 214 -16.38 7.45 -18.70
N GLY A 215 -17.58 7.93 -19.06
CA GLY A 215 -17.78 9.15 -19.83
C GLY A 215 -17.22 10.40 -19.18
N ALA A 216 -16.63 11.29 -19.97
CA ALA A 216 -16.15 12.57 -19.47
C ALA A 216 -17.32 13.55 -19.20
N PRO A 217 -17.16 14.51 -18.26
CA PRO A 217 -18.19 15.53 -18.04
C PRO A 217 -18.54 16.28 -19.33
N GLY A 218 -19.83 16.30 -19.70
CA GLY A 218 -20.33 16.96 -20.90
C GLY A 218 -20.06 16.23 -22.22
N GLN A 219 -19.48 15.02 -22.20
CA GLN A 219 -19.28 14.21 -23.39
C GLN A 219 -20.60 13.57 -23.83
N ASP A 220 -20.94 13.70 -25.11
CA ASP A 220 -22.11 13.04 -25.68
C ASP A 220 -21.88 11.53 -25.93
N MET A 221 -22.97 10.79 -26.10
CA MET A 221 -22.92 9.34 -26.28
C MET A 221 -22.14 8.91 -27.54
N PRO A 222 -22.32 9.54 -28.73
CA PRO A 222 -21.54 9.16 -29.92
C PRO A 222 -20.03 9.36 -29.74
N ALA A 223 -19.60 10.49 -29.17
CA ALA A 223 -18.18 10.74 -28.94
C ALA A 223 -17.60 9.79 -27.88
N PHE A 224 -18.38 9.48 -26.84
CA PHE A 224 -17.99 8.48 -25.85
C PHE A 224 -17.82 7.09 -26.47
N ARG A 225 -18.82 6.62 -27.22
CA ARG A 225 -18.80 5.31 -27.86
C ARG A 225 -17.59 5.17 -28.78
N ALA A 226 -17.32 6.17 -29.62
CA ALA A 226 -16.15 6.16 -30.50
C ALA A 226 -14.83 6.03 -29.71
N ALA A 227 -14.64 6.87 -28.69
CA ALA A 227 -13.43 6.84 -27.86
C ALA A 227 -13.28 5.53 -27.05
N PHE A 228 -14.40 4.98 -26.55
CA PHE A 228 -14.37 3.74 -25.79
C PHE A 228 -14.14 2.52 -26.70
N GLU A 229 -14.71 2.49 -27.91
CA GLU A 229 -14.38 1.46 -28.90
C GLU A 229 -12.91 1.51 -29.32
N ASP A 230 -12.32 2.70 -29.45
CA ASP A 230 -10.88 2.87 -29.68
C ASP A 230 -10.07 2.26 -28.52
N ALA A 231 -10.42 2.58 -27.28
CA ALA A 231 -9.81 2.02 -26.08
C ALA A 231 -9.91 0.48 -26.02
N LEU A 232 -11.08 -0.09 -26.35
CA LEU A 232 -11.29 -1.54 -26.40
C LEU A 232 -10.42 -2.21 -27.45
N ARG A 233 -10.26 -1.60 -28.63
CA ARG A 233 -9.37 -2.12 -29.69
C ARG A 233 -7.92 -2.14 -29.25
N MET A 234 -7.46 -1.14 -28.50
CA MET A 234 -6.12 -1.12 -27.92
C MET A 234 -5.89 -2.25 -26.90
N VAL A 235 -6.87 -2.49 -26.02
CA VAL A 235 -6.79 -3.58 -25.04
C VAL A 235 -6.82 -4.95 -25.73
N PHE A 236 -7.72 -5.15 -26.68
CA PHE A 236 -7.85 -6.41 -27.43
C PHE A 236 -6.57 -6.78 -28.20
N ALA A 237 -5.85 -5.79 -28.72
CA ALA A 237 -4.58 -6.03 -29.42
C ALA A 237 -3.46 -6.55 -28.50
N LEU A 238 -3.61 -6.43 -27.18
CA LEU A 238 -2.59 -6.76 -26.18
C LEU A 238 -2.99 -7.92 -25.27
N ASP A 239 -4.28 -8.16 -25.07
CA ASP A 239 -4.81 -9.24 -24.24
C ASP A 239 -5.63 -10.21 -25.10
N PHE A 240 -5.03 -11.35 -25.47
CA PHE A 240 -5.71 -12.39 -26.24
C PHE A 240 -6.53 -13.36 -25.39
N SER A 241 -6.56 -13.19 -24.06
CA SER A 241 -7.36 -14.05 -23.16
C SER A 241 -8.84 -13.66 -23.13
N ILE A 242 -9.18 -12.51 -23.70
CA ILE A 242 -10.52 -11.92 -23.66
C ILE A 242 -11.23 -12.04 -25.01
N SER A 243 -12.55 -12.18 -24.96
CA SER A 243 -13.43 -12.02 -26.11
C SER A 243 -14.24 -10.74 -25.93
N LEU A 244 -14.28 -9.90 -26.97
CA LEU A 244 -15.02 -8.64 -26.98
C LEU A 244 -15.93 -8.56 -28.21
N ALA A 245 -17.17 -8.14 -28.00
CA ALA A 245 -18.09 -7.75 -29.07
C ALA A 245 -18.76 -6.43 -28.68
N ALA A 246 -18.70 -5.43 -29.56
CA ALA A 246 -19.36 -4.15 -29.38
C ALA A 246 -20.44 -4.00 -30.47
N ASP A 247 -21.68 -3.80 -30.06
CA ASP A 247 -22.85 -3.70 -30.93
C ASP A 247 -23.71 -2.47 -30.56
N GLU A 248 -24.97 -2.41 -30.97
CA GLU A 248 -25.85 -1.29 -30.63
C GLU A 248 -26.33 -1.29 -29.18
N GLU A 249 -26.38 -2.45 -28.52
CA GLU A 249 -26.86 -2.60 -27.15
C GLU A 249 -25.77 -2.25 -26.14
N GLY A 250 -24.51 -2.61 -26.44
CA GLY A 250 -23.39 -2.32 -25.57
C GLY A 250 -22.12 -3.06 -25.93
N VAL A 251 -21.36 -3.41 -24.88
CA VAL A 251 -20.13 -4.19 -25.00
C VAL A 251 -20.30 -5.49 -24.23
N THR A 252 -20.15 -6.59 -24.96
CA THR A 252 -20.14 -7.95 -24.45
C THR A 252 -18.72 -8.41 -24.22
N VAL A 253 -18.42 -8.85 -22.99
CA VAL A 253 -17.11 -9.34 -22.57
C VAL A 253 -17.24 -10.80 -22.15
N GLY A 254 -16.33 -11.63 -22.63
CA GLY A 254 -16.21 -13.05 -22.27
C GLY A 254 -14.77 -13.55 -22.29
N GLU A 255 -14.62 -14.87 -22.19
CA GLU A 255 -13.34 -15.55 -22.38
C GLU A 255 -13.09 -15.79 -23.86
N ALA A 256 -11.84 -15.66 -24.30
CA ALA A 256 -11.48 -16.21 -25.61
C ALA A 256 -11.77 -17.72 -25.58
N ALA A 257 -12.55 -18.24 -26.54
CA ALA A 257 -12.77 -19.67 -26.65
C ALA A 257 -11.40 -20.36 -26.80
N PRO A 258 -11.14 -21.47 -26.08
CA PRO A 258 -9.96 -22.27 -26.38
C PRO A 258 -10.07 -22.68 -27.84
N SER A 259 -9.13 -22.24 -28.68
CA SER A 259 -9.18 -22.48 -30.12
C SER A 259 -9.42 -23.97 -30.38
N ALA A 260 -10.58 -24.29 -30.97
CA ALA A 260 -10.88 -25.59 -31.55
C ALA A 260 -10.11 -25.76 -32.88
N THR A 261 -8.80 -25.51 -32.84
CA THR A 261 -7.87 -25.71 -33.96
C THR A 261 -6.70 -26.57 -33.50
N ALA A 262 -7.04 -27.65 -32.80
CA ALA A 262 -6.35 -28.93 -32.95
C ALA A 262 -7.35 -29.89 -33.60
N GLU A 263 -7.89 -29.48 -34.76
CA GLU A 263 -8.53 -30.42 -35.67
C GLU A 263 -7.46 -31.42 -36.09
N ALA A 264 -7.75 -32.69 -35.85
CA ALA A 264 -6.85 -33.80 -36.07
C ALA A 264 -6.23 -33.73 -37.47
N ALA A 265 -4.94 -33.39 -37.54
CA ALA A 265 -4.14 -33.71 -38.71
C ALA A 265 -4.21 -35.25 -38.88
N PRO A 266 -4.58 -35.77 -40.06
CA PRO A 266 -4.62 -37.20 -40.29
C PRO A 266 -3.21 -37.75 -40.08
N ALA A 267 -3.12 -38.80 -39.26
CA ALA A 267 -1.87 -39.48 -38.94
C ALA A 267 -1.18 -39.90 -40.24
N ALA A 268 -0.10 -39.21 -40.60
CA ALA A 268 0.85 -39.67 -41.58
C ALA A 268 1.67 -40.79 -40.94
N GLU A 269 1.41 -42.00 -41.41
CA GLU A 269 2.08 -43.24 -41.04
C GLU A 269 3.56 -43.18 -41.44
N ALA A 270 4.47 -43.19 -40.46
CA ALA A 270 5.91 -43.31 -40.67
C ALA A 270 6.35 -44.78 -40.47
N PRO A 271 7.21 -45.35 -41.34
CA PRO A 271 7.56 -46.76 -41.29
C PRO A 271 8.53 -47.09 -40.14
N ALA A 272 8.40 -48.32 -39.63
CA ALA A 272 9.14 -48.85 -38.50
C ALA A 272 10.67 -48.91 -38.71
N ALA A 273 11.43 -48.49 -37.69
CA ALA A 273 12.86 -48.70 -37.58
C ALA A 273 13.19 -50.05 -36.91
N PRO A 274 14.25 -50.77 -37.31
CA PRO A 274 14.66 -52.02 -36.68
C PRO A 274 15.52 -51.81 -35.42
N ALA A 275 15.56 -52.87 -34.61
CA ALA A 275 16.10 -52.93 -33.25
C ALA A 275 17.64 -52.84 -33.12
N ALA A 276 18.05 -52.51 -31.89
CA ALA A 276 19.36 -52.09 -31.37
C ALA A 276 20.52 -53.12 -31.39
N PRO A 277 21.74 -52.66 -31.02
CA PRO A 277 22.52 -53.34 -29.97
C PRO A 277 23.11 -52.36 -28.92
N PRO A 278 23.71 -52.88 -27.81
CA PRO A 278 23.57 -52.30 -26.47
C PRO A 278 24.66 -51.30 -26.05
N ALA A 279 24.34 -50.58 -24.97
CA ALA A 279 25.18 -49.60 -24.30
C ALA A 279 26.45 -50.20 -23.64
N PRO A 280 27.52 -49.39 -23.52
CA PRO A 280 28.45 -49.47 -22.40
C PRO A 280 28.16 -48.36 -21.37
N SER A 281 28.14 -48.72 -20.08
CA SER A 281 28.05 -47.80 -18.93
C SER A 281 29.44 -47.28 -18.51
N PRO A 282 29.56 -46.46 -17.45
CA PRO A 282 29.96 -45.06 -17.51
C PRO A 282 31.44 -44.82 -17.15
N SER A 283 32.06 -43.77 -17.69
CA SER A 283 33.34 -43.27 -17.18
C SER A 283 33.09 -42.23 -16.08
N LEU A 284 33.53 -42.59 -14.87
CA LEU A 284 33.55 -41.76 -13.67
C LEU A 284 34.63 -40.66 -13.79
N SER A 285 34.23 -39.39 -13.74
CA SER A 285 35.16 -38.28 -13.47
C SER A 285 35.38 -38.15 -11.95
N PRO A 286 36.61 -37.87 -11.49
CA PRO A 286 36.92 -37.81 -10.06
C PRO A 286 36.39 -36.54 -9.39
N ALA A 287 36.03 -36.68 -8.12
CA ALA A 287 35.59 -35.61 -7.23
C ALA A 287 36.72 -34.58 -6.95
N PRO A 288 36.40 -33.29 -6.75
CA PRO A 288 37.35 -32.34 -6.20
C PRO A 288 37.51 -32.54 -4.67
N THR A 289 38.77 -32.54 -4.24
CA THR A 289 39.24 -32.55 -2.86
C THR A 289 38.66 -31.39 -2.03
N PRO A 290 38.27 -31.60 -0.75
CA PRO A 290 37.87 -30.50 0.12
C PRO A 290 39.11 -29.69 0.54
N ALA A 291 39.14 -28.41 0.18
CA ALA A 291 40.10 -27.45 0.70
C ALA A 291 39.73 -27.11 2.16
N ALA A 292 40.76 -27.12 3.01
CA ALA A 292 40.70 -26.92 4.44
C ALA A 292 40.12 -25.55 4.84
N ALA A 293 39.31 -25.57 5.90
CA ALA A 293 38.85 -24.38 6.61
C ALA A 293 40.03 -23.65 7.27
N PRO A 294 40.15 -22.32 7.16
CA PRO A 294 41.02 -21.56 8.04
C PRO A 294 40.34 -21.36 9.40
N ALA A 295 41.12 -21.57 10.45
CA ALA A 295 40.74 -21.44 11.85
C ALA A 295 40.22 -20.03 12.19
N ALA A 296 39.18 -19.99 13.03
CA ALA A 296 38.63 -18.79 13.62
C ALA A 296 39.69 -18.04 14.44
N ALA A 297 39.90 -16.76 14.13
CA ALA A 297 40.66 -15.84 14.97
C ALA A 297 39.81 -15.42 16.18
N PRO A 298 40.40 -15.25 17.38
CA PRO A 298 39.68 -14.83 18.58
C PRO A 298 39.24 -13.35 18.47
N PRO A 299 38.14 -12.95 19.12
CA PRO A 299 37.63 -11.59 19.08
C PRO A 299 38.58 -10.62 19.82
N PRO A 300 38.70 -9.36 19.36
CA PRO A 300 39.49 -8.34 20.05
C PRO A 300 38.83 -7.91 21.37
N PRO A 301 39.62 -7.47 22.38
CA PRO A 301 39.10 -7.02 23.66
C PRO A 301 38.38 -5.67 23.55
N PRO A 302 37.44 -5.36 24.47
CA PRO A 302 36.67 -4.12 24.44
C PRO A 302 37.55 -2.90 24.75
N PRO A 303 37.28 -1.72 24.18
CA PRO A 303 38.00 -0.50 24.51
C PRO A 303 37.66 -0.03 25.93
N ALA A 304 38.69 0.47 26.62
CA ALA A 304 38.64 0.99 27.97
C ALA A 304 37.80 2.27 28.07
N ALA A 305 37.05 2.39 29.17
CA ALA A 305 36.33 3.59 29.57
C ALA A 305 37.30 4.76 29.86
N PRO A 306 36.98 6.00 29.47
CA PRO A 306 37.57 7.17 30.11
C PRO A 306 36.81 7.52 31.39
N ALA A 307 37.57 7.58 32.48
CA ALA A 307 37.18 8.13 33.77
C ALA A 307 36.95 9.66 33.68
N GLY A 308 36.13 10.16 34.61
CA GLY A 308 35.51 11.48 34.55
C GLY A 308 36.39 12.70 34.81
N ARG A 309 35.75 13.85 34.57
CA ARG A 309 35.91 15.22 35.12
C ARG A 309 35.05 16.13 34.22
N ALA A 310 34.37 17.18 34.66
CA ALA A 310 34.14 17.81 35.94
C ALA A 310 32.92 18.75 35.76
N THR A 311 32.18 19.01 36.82
CA THR A 311 31.12 20.02 36.90
C THR A 311 31.69 21.44 36.83
N PRO A 312 31.10 22.39 36.08
CA PRO A 312 31.25 23.82 36.35
C PRO A 312 29.93 24.46 36.84
N PRO A 313 30.02 25.62 37.51
CA PRO A 313 28.99 26.09 38.45
C PRO A 313 27.87 26.89 37.79
N ALA A 314 26.81 27.10 38.58
CA ALA A 314 25.68 27.94 38.28
C ALA A 314 26.08 29.39 37.95
N ALA A 315 25.48 29.95 36.90
CA ALA A 315 25.34 31.38 36.70
C ALA A 315 24.03 31.67 35.96
N ASP A 316 23.34 32.68 36.47
CA ASP A 316 22.00 33.14 36.15
C ASP A 316 21.80 33.66 34.71
N GLY A 317 20.54 33.59 34.27
CA GLY A 317 19.88 34.64 33.51
C GLY A 317 20.33 34.90 32.07
N ALA A 318 19.81 34.11 31.11
CA ALA A 318 19.57 34.58 29.75
C ALA A 318 18.54 33.70 29.04
N ALA A 319 17.61 34.36 28.33
CA ALA A 319 16.50 33.84 27.52
C ALA A 319 16.55 32.35 27.14
N SER A 320 15.56 31.59 27.64
CA SER A 320 15.37 30.16 27.40
C SER A 320 15.17 29.84 25.92
N GLN A 321 16.25 29.47 25.23
CA GLN A 321 16.16 28.63 24.04
C GLN A 321 15.53 27.28 24.45
N PRO A 322 14.61 26.69 23.67
CA PRO A 322 13.97 25.43 24.05
C PRO A 322 15.05 24.34 24.18
N ARG A 323 15.22 23.81 25.39
CA ARG A 323 16.10 22.66 25.68
C ARG A 323 15.69 21.51 24.76
N ARG A 324 16.58 21.10 23.85
CA ARG A 324 16.36 19.93 22.98
C ARG A 324 16.10 18.71 23.85
N LEU A 325 15.01 18.01 23.55
CA LEU A 325 14.61 16.79 24.24
C LEU A 325 15.61 15.67 23.90
N GLY A 326 16.07 14.90 24.90
CA GLY A 326 16.90 13.71 24.67
C GLY A 326 16.13 12.60 23.93
N ASP A 327 16.78 11.45 23.70
CA ASP A 327 16.19 10.35 22.91
C ASP A 327 14.93 9.71 23.51
N ASN A 328 14.57 10.07 24.74
CA ASN A 328 13.39 9.57 25.44
C ASN A 328 12.58 10.70 26.08
N VAL A 329 11.26 10.54 26.13
CA VAL A 329 10.34 11.43 26.86
C VAL A 329 9.38 10.65 27.74
N SER A 330 9.19 11.12 28.97
CA SER A 330 8.26 10.54 29.93
C SER A 330 6.91 11.27 29.93
N LEU A 331 5.82 10.55 29.69
CA LEU A 331 4.46 11.02 29.78
C LEU A 331 3.81 10.49 31.06
N ARG A 332 3.63 11.38 32.03
CA ARG A 332 3.07 11.04 33.35
C ARG A 332 1.57 10.77 33.27
N GLN A 333 1.07 10.08 34.29
CA GLN A 333 -0.35 9.73 34.46
C GLN A 333 -1.28 10.95 34.32
N SER A 334 -0.86 12.13 34.77
CA SER A 334 -1.65 13.38 34.64
C SER A 334 -1.86 13.84 33.19
N LEU A 335 -0.94 13.49 32.28
CA LEU A 335 -0.99 13.81 30.85
C LEU A 335 -1.69 12.72 30.04
N THR A 336 -1.43 11.44 30.35
CA THR A 336 -1.97 10.31 29.59
C THR A 336 -3.32 9.83 30.10
N GLY A 337 -3.68 10.09 31.35
CA GLY A 337 -4.87 9.52 32.00
C GLY A 337 -4.76 8.01 32.29
N LEU A 338 -3.58 7.42 32.08
CA LEU A 338 -3.31 6.01 32.36
C LEU A 338 -2.84 5.79 33.80
N PRO A 339 -3.05 4.60 34.40
CA PRO A 339 -2.49 4.26 35.71
C PRO A 339 -0.96 4.01 35.69
N VAL A 340 -0.34 4.12 34.53
CA VAL A 340 1.08 3.86 34.26
C VAL A 340 1.75 5.08 33.63
N VAL A 341 3.07 5.17 33.74
CA VAL A 341 3.88 6.18 33.03
C VAL A 341 4.32 5.61 31.69
N VAL A 342 4.09 6.35 30.62
CA VAL A 342 4.47 5.97 29.26
C VAL A 342 5.77 6.67 28.90
N TRP A 343 6.73 5.91 28.37
CA TRP A 343 8.02 6.38 27.89
C TRP A 343 8.03 6.26 26.37
N LEU A 344 8.08 7.38 25.67
CA LEU A 344 8.34 7.36 24.23
C LEU A 344 9.84 7.43 24.00
N ARG A 345 10.31 6.67 23.02
CA ARG A 345 11.71 6.64 22.58
C ARG A 345 11.78 7.10 21.13
N ARG A 346 12.90 7.69 20.73
CA ARG A 346 13.22 7.95 19.33
C ARG A 346 13.72 6.68 18.62
N GLY A 347 13.32 6.51 17.38
CA GLY A 347 13.80 5.41 16.55
C GLY A 347 15.24 5.63 16.11
N THR A 348 15.96 4.53 15.96
CA THR A 348 17.26 4.51 15.29
C THR A 348 17.17 3.57 14.09
N GLY A 349 17.10 4.12 12.88
CA GLY A 349 17.07 3.34 11.64
C GLY A 349 15.74 2.61 11.38
N ALA A 350 15.81 1.34 10.97
CA ALA A 350 14.68 0.53 10.52
C ALA A 350 13.96 -0.23 11.66
N GLU A 351 14.20 0.14 12.92
CA GLU A 351 13.54 -0.51 14.05
C GLU A 351 12.04 -0.14 14.11
N PRO A 352 11.17 -1.11 14.40
CA PRO A 352 9.75 -0.84 14.58
C PRO A 352 9.52 0.00 15.86
N PRO A 353 8.50 0.86 15.87
CA PRO A 353 8.24 1.75 16.99
C PRO A 353 7.91 0.96 18.26
N VAL A 354 8.57 1.34 19.35
CA VAL A 354 8.34 0.77 20.68
C VAL A 354 8.03 1.87 21.70
N ILE A 355 7.19 1.54 22.68
CA ILE A 355 6.99 2.36 23.86
C ILE A 355 7.33 1.57 25.12
N GLY A 356 7.87 2.28 26.11
CA GLY A 356 8.08 1.75 27.45
C GLY A 356 6.93 2.12 28.37
N VAL A 357 6.60 1.25 29.31
CA VAL A 357 5.58 1.50 30.32
C VAL A 357 6.12 1.09 31.69
N THR A 358 5.99 1.96 32.69
CA THR A 358 6.38 1.66 34.08
C THR A 358 5.26 1.97 35.06
N PRO A 359 5.11 1.20 36.16
CA PRO A 359 4.14 1.50 37.22
C PRO A 359 4.45 2.79 37.98
N GLY A 360 5.75 3.12 38.11
CA GLY A 360 6.25 4.28 38.84
C GLY A 360 6.75 5.40 37.92
N PRO A 361 7.01 6.61 38.47
CA PRO A 361 7.48 7.76 37.73
C PRO A 361 8.95 7.69 37.31
N ARG A 362 9.66 6.62 37.68
CA ARG A 362 11.07 6.38 37.34
C ARG A 362 11.17 5.25 36.33
N MET A 363 12.10 5.38 35.40
CA MET A 363 12.42 4.32 34.43
C MET A 363 13.26 3.24 35.13
N GLU A 364 12.58 2.31 35.79
CA GLU A 364 13.19 1.14 36.44
C GLU A 364 13.23 -0.02 35.42
N GLN A 365 14.43 -0.43 35.01
CA GLN A 365 14.61 -1.47 33.98
C GLN A 365 13.91 -2.79 34.33
N ASP A 366 13.95 -3.19 35.61
CA ASP A 366 13.31 -4.44 36.09
C ASP A 366 11.77 -4.41 36.06
N ARG A 367 11.17 -3.21 35.95
CA ARG A 367 9.71 -3.00 35.90
C ARG A 367 9.25 -2.38 34.60
N LEU A 368 10.14 -2.27 33.61
CA LEU A 368 9.84 -1.73 32.30
C LEU A 368 9.14 -2.78 31.46
N THR A 369 7.89 -2.48 31.09
CA THR A 369 7.19 -3.21 30.04
C THR A 369 7.44 -2.53 28.71
N VAL A 370 7.91 -3.27 27.72
CA VAL A 370 8.13 -2.76 26.35
C VAL A 370 7.02 -3.28 25.45
N LEU A 371 6.34 -2.36 24.79
CA LEU A 371 5.30 -2.66 23.81
C LEU A 371 5.79 -2.29 22.41
N LEU A 372 5.75 -3.26 21.51
CA LEU A 372 5.96 -3.11 20.08
C LEU A 372 4.66 -2.71 19.43
N LEU A 373 4.70 -1.73 18.52
CA LEU A 373 3.48 -1.11 17.99
C LEU A 373 3.07 -1.60 16.59
N GLU A 374 3.92 -2.36 15.88
CA GLU A 374 3.64 -2.87 14.51
C GLU A 374 4.07 -4.34 14.35
N PRO A 375 3.35 -5.16 13.54
CA PRO A 375 2.09 -4.86 12.84
C PRO A 375 0.83 -4.90 13.73
N MET A 376 0.99 -5.31 14.99
CA MET A 376 -0.03 -5.32 16.04
C MET A 376 0.63 -4.99 17.38
N LEU A 377 -0.09 -4.36 18.30
CA LEU A 377 0.46 -4.02 19.61
C LEU A 377 0.80 -5.32 20.35
N MET A 378 2.09 -5.58 20.57
CA MET A 378 2.57 -6.77 21.26
C MET A 378 3.44 -6.40 22.44
N GLN A 379 3.26 -7.11 23.54
CA GLN A 379 4.16 -7.00 24.67
C GLN A 379 5.44 -7.81 24.41
N VAL A 380 6.58 -7.13 24.26
CA VAL A 380 7.88 -7.76 23.98
C VAL A 380 8.55 -8.22 25.28
N SER A 381 8.37 -7.45 26.35
CA SER A 381 8.93 -7.75 27.68
C SER A 381 8.09 -7.16 28.81
N GLY A 382 8.22 -7.70 30.02
CA GLY A 382 7.49 -7.28 31.22
C GLY A 382 6.20 -8.08 31.46
N GLY A 383 5.23 -7.50 32.16
CA GLY A 383 3.92 -8.14 32.39
C GLY A 383 2.83 -7.14 32.78
N LEU A 384 2.26 -6.41 31.82
CA LEU A 384 1.04 -5.63 32.08
C LEU A 384 -0.12 -6.60 32.24
N ASN A 385 -1.00 -6.36 33.20
CA ASN A 385 -2.23 -7.15 33.29
C ASN A 385 -3.19 -6.80 32.14
N GLN A 386 -4.16 -7.67 31.86
CA GLN A 386 -5.06 -7.49 30.71
C GLN A 386 -5.75 -6.12 30.70
N ARG A 387 -6.21 -5.64 31.86
CA ARG A 387 -6.91 -4.35 31.97
C ARG A 387 -5.99 -3.16 31.67
N GLU A 388 -4.75 -3.21 32.16
CA GLU A 388 -3.75 -2.19 31.87
C GLU A 388 -3.33 -2.22 30.40
N PHE A 389 -3.17 -3.41 29.81
CA PHE A 389 -2.87 -3.57 28.41
C PHE A 389 -3.98 -2.97 27.52
N ASP A 390 -5.25 -3.25 27.82
CA ASP A 390 -6.39 -2.72 27.06
C ASP A 390 -6.48 -1.18 27.13
N LEU A 391 -6.20 -0.60 28.31
CA LEU A 391 -6.16 0.85 28.50
C LEU A 391 -4.99 1.49 27.73
N VAL A 392 -3.79 0.92 27.84
CA VAL A 392 -2.61 1.40 27.10
C VAL A 392 -2.83 1.25 25.60
N SER A 393 -3.41 0.13 25.14
CA SER A 393 -3.73 -0.11 23.73
C SER A 393 -4.71 0.93 23.18
N SER A 394 -5.79 1.21 23.93
CA SER A 394 -6.76 2.25 23.58
C SER A 394 -6.11 3.64 23.52
N TRP A 395 -5.25 3.96 24.49
CA TRP A 395 -4.51 5.22 24.50
C TRP A 395 -3.53 5.34 23.33
N VAL A 396 -2.81 4.26 23.02
CA VAL A 396 -1.89 4.16 21.88
C VAL A 396 -2.65 4.39 20.57
N ALA A 397 -3.81 3.76 20.37
CA ALA A 397 -4.60 3.91 19.16
C ALA A 397 -5.01 5.37 18.91
N ILE A 398 -5.33 6.11 19.98
CA ILE A 398 -5.72 7.53 19.92
C ILE A 398 -4.50 8.44 19.68
N ASN A 399 -3.34 8.08 20.21
CA ASN A 399 -2.11 8.89 20.17
C ASN A 399 -1.09 8.36 19.16
N ARG A 400 -1.49 7.47 18.24
CA ARG A 400 -0.58 6.76 17.32
C ARG A 400 0.25 7.74 16.50
N ASP A 401 -0.42 8.72 15.90
CA ASP A 401 0.24 9.76 15.10
C ASP A 401 1.28 10.56 15.90
N LEU A 402 1.03 10.80 17.19
CA LEU A 402 1.97 11.50 18.07
C LEU A 402 3.18 10.63 18.41
N ILE A 403 2.95 9.35 18.70
CA ILE A 403 4.01 8.39 19.02
C ILE A 403 4.95 8.25 17.82
N ASP A 404 4.39 8.16 16.62
CA ASP A 404 5.15 8.01 15.37
C ASP A 404 5.91 9.30 15.03
N GLN A 405 5.29 10.48 15.15
CA GLN A 405 5.98 11.76 14.98
C GLN A 405 7.13 11.95 15.98
N PHE A 406 6.98 11.47 17.23
CA PHE A 406 8.07 11.50 18.21
C PHE A 406 9.17 10.50 17.85
N TRP A 407 8.81 9.28 17.45
CA TRP A 407 9.73 8.23 17.03
C TRP A 407 10.60 8.67 15.86
N GLU A 408 10.03 9.33 14.86
CA GLU A 408 10.71 9.87 13.68
C GLU A 408 11.50 11.16 13.95
N GLY A 409 11.42 11.71 15.17
CA GLY A 409 12.12 12.93 15.56
C GLY A 409 11.47 14.23 15.07
N ALA A 410 10.28 14.18 14.49
CA ALA A 410 9.51 15.36 14.05
C ALA A 410 9.00 16.22 15.23
N LEU A 411 8.88 15.62 16.42
CA LEU A 411 8.65 16.33 17.69
C LEU A 411 9.97 16.44 18.47
N ASP A 412 10.43 17.68 18.67
CA ASP A 412 11.75 17.98 19.26
C ASP A 412 11.69 18.67 20.64
N SER A 413 10.48 18.97 21.14
CA SER A 413 10.26 19.58 22.45
C SER A 413 9.17 18.89 23.27
N PHE A 414 9.32 18.89 24.60
CA PHE A 414 8.34 18.31 25.52
C PHE A 414 6.98 19.01 25.42
N GLU A 415 6.98 20.33 25.20
CA GLU A 415 5.76 21.13 25.08
C GLU A 415 4.96 20.78 23.81
N ALA A 416 5.64 20.53 22.69
CA ALA A 416 5.01 20.06 21.46
C ALA A 416 4.38 18.67 21.63
N VAL A 417 5.01 17.79 22.41
CA VAL A 417 4.43 16.49 22.77
C VAL A 417 3.23 16.68 23.72
N ALA A 418 3.42 17.41 24.83
CA ALA A 418 2.40 17.58 25.87
C ALA A 418 1.13 18.28 25.38
N SER A 419 1.24 19.22 24.44
CA SER A 419 0.09 19.92 23.83
C SER A 419 -0.75 19.04 22.89
N ARG A 420 -0.18 17.95 22.37
CA ARG A 420 -0.85 17.04 21.42
C ARG A 420 -1.30 15.72 22.05
N VAL A 421 -0.72 15.33 23.19
CA VAL A 421 -1.13 14.11 23.92
C VAL A 421 -2.59 14.22 24.34
N ARG A 422 -3.38 13.22 23.94
CA ARG A 422 -4.76 13.03 24.36
C ARG A 422 -4.81 12.03 25.51
N LYS A 423 -5.66 12.30 26.50
CA LYS A 423 -5.89 11.39 27.63
C LYS A 423 -6.63 10.14 27.17
N ALA A 424 -6.40 9.03 27.86
CA ALA A 424 -7.15 7.81 27.69
C ALA A 424 -8.63 8.09 27.99
N PRO A 425 -9.56 7.56 27.19
CA PRO A 425 -10.98 7.75 27.43
C PRO A 425 -11.32 7.19 28.82
N ALA A 426 -12.07 7.96 29.61
CA ALA A 426 -12.60 7.46 30.87
C ALA A 426 -13.48 6.24 30.54
N THR A 427 -13.17 5.08 31.11
CA THR A 427 -14.02 3.91 30.99
C THR A 427 -15.35 4.23 31.67
N ASN A 428 -16.34 4.68 30.90
CA ASN A 428 -17.71 4.89 31.36
C ASN A 428 -18.32 3.52 31.65
N TRP A 429 -18.14 3.05 32.88
CA TRP A 429 -18.97 1.99 33.44
C TRP A 429 -20.28 2.65 33.92
N ARG A 430 -21.34 2.47 33.15
CA ARG A 430 -22.77 2.51 33.53
C ARG A 430 -23.53 2.07 32.28
N LEU A 431 -23.73 0.75 32.17
CA LEU A 431 -24.99 0.01 32.39
C LEU A 431 -25.87 0.09 31.12
N ALA A 432 -26.10 -1.04 30.45
CA ALA A 432 -27.15 -2.03 30.74
C ALA A 432 -28.53 -1.56 30.27
#